data_AF-A0A8D2F2A6-F1
#
_entry.id   AF-A0A8D2F2A6-F1
#
_cell.length_a   1.000
_cell.length_b   1.000
_cell.length_c   1.000
_cell.angle_alpha   90.00
_cell.angle_beta   90.00
_cell.angle_gamma   90.00
#
_symmetry.space_group_name_H-M   'P 1'
#
loop_
_entity.id
_entity.type
_entity.pdbx_description
1 polymer ?
#
loop_
_entity_poly.entity_id
_entity_poly.type
_entity_poly.pdbx_seq_one_letter_code
_entity_poly.pdbx_strand_id
1 'polypeptide(L)'
;MGMSLALQCQVRELATLLHMKDLEIQDYQESGATLIRDRLKTEPFEENSFLEQFMKEKLPEACSIGDGKPFVMNLQNLYMAVTKQEVQVGQKHQGTGDPQTSNSASPQGIHSQCVNQPEQLVSSAPTLSVPEKESTGTSGPLQRPQLSKVKRKKPRGLFS
;
A
#
# COMPACT_ATOMS: atom_id res chain seq x y z
N MET A 1 -8.05 11.83 -21.24
CA MET A 1 -7.28 10.57 -21.45
C MET A 1 -6.43 10.18 -20.24
N GLY A 2 -6.04 11.11 -19.35
CA GLY A 2 -5.15 10.83 -18.23
C GLY A 2 -5.62 9.73 -17.24
N MET A 3 -6.93 9.62 -16.98
CA MET A 3 -7.46 8.59 -16.07
C MET A 3 -7.18 7.17 -16.55
N SER A 4 -7.40 6.89 -17.83
CA SER A 4 -7.16 5.55 -18.41
C SER A 4 -5.68 5.17 -18.35
N LEU A 5 -4.78 6.12 -18.59
CA LEU A 5 -3.33 5.90 -18.45
C LEU A 5 -2.94 5.63 -16.99
N ALA A 6 -3.49 6.39 -16.05
CA ALA A 6 -3.25 6.18 -14.61
C ALA A 6 -3.72 4.80 -14.15
N LEU A 7 -4.91 4.36 -14.58
CA LEU A 7 -5.43 3.03 -14.29
C LEU A 7 -4.55 1.93 -14.91
N GLN A 8 -4.05 2.13 -16.13
CA GLN A 8 -3.14 1.17 -16.76
C GLN A 8 -1.82 1.03 -15.97
N CYS A 9 -1.29 2.14 -15.43
CA CYS A 9 -0.14 2.09 -14.53
C CYS A 9 -0.46 1.27 -13.28
N GLN A 10 -1.62 1.48 -12.66
CA GLN A 10 -2.04 0.70 -11.49
C GLN A 10 -2.14 -0.79 -11.80
N VAL A 11 -2.68 -1.17 -12.97
CA VAL A 11 -2.74 -2.59 -13.39
C VAL A 11 -1.34 -3.20 -13.44
N ARG A 12 -0.36 -2.49 -14.03
CA ARG A 12 1.03 -2.97 -14.11
C ARG A 12 1.69 -3.09 -12.73
N GLU A 13 1.48 -2.10 -11.87
CA GLU A 13 2.01 -2.11 -10.50
C GLU A 13 1.43 -3.29 -9.71
N LEU A 14 0.12 -3.52 -9.80
CA LEU A 14 -0.55 -4.64 -9.15
C LEU A 14 -0.09 -5.99 -9.70
N ALA A 15 0.07 -6.13 -11.02
CA ALA A 15 0.62 -7.34 -11.64
C ALA A 15 2.04 -7.64 -11.10
N THR A 16 2.89 -6.62 -10.99
CA THR A 16 4.22 -6.75 -10.40
C THR A 16 4.15 -7.21 -8.94
N LEU A 17 3.25 -6.62 -8.14
CA LEU A 17 3.04 -7.03 -6.75
C LEU A 17 2.53 -8.47 -6.62
N LEU A 18 1.66 -8.91 -7.52
CA LEU A 18 1.17 -10.29 -7.55
C LEU A 18 2.30 -11.28 -7.83
N HIS A 19 3.17 -10.99 -8.81
CA HIS A 19 4.35 -11.82 -9.05
C HIS A 19 5.30 -11.86 -7.85
N MET A 20 5.50 -10.74 -7.15
CA MET A 20 6.29 -10.75 -5.92
C MET A 20 5.68 -11.64 -4.84
N LYS A 21 4.34 -11.69 -4.74
CA LYS A 21 3.64 -12.56 -3.80
C LYS A 21 3.72 -14.03 -4.20
N ASP A 22 3.68 -14.34 -5.49
CA ASP A 22 3.86 -15.72 -5.96
C ASP A 22 5.26 -16.25 -5.65
N LEU A 23 6.30 -15.41 -5.82
CA LEU A 23 7.67 -15.77 -5.43
C LEU A 23 7.79 -16.02 -3.93
N GLU A 24 7.15 -15.19 -3.10
CA GLU A 24 7.10 -15.38 -1.64
C GLU A 24 6.39 -16.69 -1.26
N ILE A 25 5.26 -17.00 -1.90
CA ILE A 25 4.52 -18.26 -1.69
C ILE A 25 5.36 -19.46 -2.12
N GLN A 26 6.09 -19.34 -3.23
CA GLN A 26 6.98 -20.38 -3.73
C GLN A 26 8.14 -20.64 -2.74
N ASP A 27 8.76 -19.60 -2.20
CA ASP A 27 9.84 -19.72 -1.20
C ASP A 27 9.38 -20.47 0.06
N TYR A 28 8.14 -20.20 0.52
CA TYR A 28 7.55 -20.96 1.63
C TYR A 28 7.40 -22.45 1.29
N GLN A 29 6.95 -22.78 0.08
CA GLN A 29 6.78 -24.18 -0.36
C GLN A 29 8.14 -24.89 -0.50
N GLU A 30 9.14 -24.22 -1.07
CA GLU A 30 10.50 -24.74 -1.21
C GLU A 30 11.19 -24.95 0.15
N SER A 31 10.86 -24.11 1.13
CA SER A 31 11.28 -24.25 2.53
C SER A 31 10.55 -25.36 3.30
N GLY A 32 9.59 -26.05 2.67
CA GLY A 32 8.84 -27.16 3.28
C GLY A 32 7.63 -26.72 4.12
N ALA A 33 7.19 -25.46 4.03
CA ALA A 33 5.95 -25.02 4.66
C ALA A 33 4.75 -25.69 3.98
N THR A 34 3.76 -26.10 4.78
CA THR A 34 2.52 -26.71 4.28
C THR A 34 1.32 -25.85 4.67
N LEU A 35 0.35 -25.74 3.76
CA LEU A 35 -0.89 -25.02 4.04
C LEU A 35 -1.73 -25.81 5.04
N ILE A 36 -2.24 -25.13 6.07
CA ILE A 36 -3.20 -25.72 7.03
C ILE A 36 -4.61 -25.81 6.40
N ARG A 37 -4.91 -24.95 5.41
CA ARG A 37 -6.21 -24.86 4.75
C ARG A 37 -6.03 -24.82 3.24
N ASP A 38 -6.16 -25.97 2.58
CA ASP A 38 -5.92 -26.13 1.14
C ASP A 38 -6.75 -25.19 0.27
N ARG A 39 -7.97 -24.82 0.70
CA ARG A 39 -8.83 -23.85 -0.01
C ARG A 39 -8.25 -22.45 -0.14
N LEU A 40 -7.17 -22.14 0.58
CA LEU A 40 -6.47 -20.85 0.47
C LEU A 40 -5.38 -20.87 -0.60
N LYS A 41 -5.07 -22.04 -1.17
CA LYS A 41 -4.13 -22.14 -2.28
C LYS A 41 -4.67 -21.36 -3.47
N THR A 42 -3.86 -20.45 -3.99
CA THR A 42 -4.13 -19.72 -5.23
C THR A 42 -3.28 -20.30 -6.35
N GLU A 43 -3.78 -20.18 -7.58
CA GLU A 43 -2.97 -20.43 -8.76
C GLU A 43 -1.99 -19.25 -8.96
N PRO A 44 -0.78 -19.49 -9.50
CA PRO A 44 0.16 -18.41 -9.82
C PRO A 44 -0.48 -17.41 -10.78
N PHE A 45 -0.21 -16.13 -10.55
CA PHE A 45 -0.75 -15.07 -11.38
C PHE A 45 -0.08 -15.05 -12.76
N GLU A 46 -0.89 -15.02 -13.82
CA GLU A 46 -0.43 -14.85 -15.19
C GLU A 46 -1.24 -13.74 -15.88
N GLU A 47 -0.55 -12.68 -16.31
CA GLU A 47 -1.19 -11.47 -16.85
C GLU A 47 -1.99 -11.74 -18.13
N ASN A 48 -1.47 -12.54 -19.06
CA ASN A 48 -2.12 -12.80 -20.34
C ASN A 48 -3.42 -13.59 -20.17
N SER A 49 -3.38 -14.65 -19.35
CA SER A 49 -4.54 -15.47 -19.02
C SER A 49 -5.61 -14.64 -18.28
N PHE A 50 -5.19 -13.83 -17.31
CA PHE A 50 -6.09 -12.91 -16.62
C PHE A 50 -6.76 -11.93 -17.60
N LEU A 51 -6.00 -11.31 -18.49
CA LEU A 51 -6.51 -10.33 -19.44
C LEU A 51 -7.48 -10.98 -20.43
N GLU A 52 -7.14 -12.15 -20.97
CA GLU A 52 -8.02 -12.91 -21.86
C GLU A 52 -9.35 -13.25 -21.16
N GLN A 53 -9.29 -13.78 -19.95
CA GLN A 53 -10.48 -14.10 -19.16
C GLN A 53 -11.29 -12.84 -18.85
N PHE A 54 -10.64 -11.74 -18.47
CA PHE A 54 -11.29 -10.47 -18.18
C PHE A 54 -12.02 -9.92 -19.42
N MET A 55 -11.37 -9.93 -20.58
CA MET A 55 -11.92 -9.47 -21.85
C MET A 55 -13.16 -10.29 -22.27
N LYS A 56 -13.12 -11.60 -22.02
CA LYS A 56 -14.22 -12.52 -22.36
C LYS A 56 -15.40 -12.43 -21.39
N GLU A 57 -15.13 -12.40 -20.09
CA GLU A 57 -16.17 -12.62 -19.05
C GLU A 57 -16.63 -11.34 -18.37
N LYS A 58 -15.74 -10.36 -18.18
CA LYS A 58 -15.99 -9.18 -17.33
C LYS A 58 -16.15 -7.90 -18.13
N LEU A 59 -15.47 -7.76 -19.26
CA LEU A 59 -15.48 -6.55 -20.08
C LEU A 59 -16.88 -6.10 -20.52
N PRO A 60 -17.81 -6.99 -20.97
CA PRO A 60 -19.13 -6.55 -21.43
C PRO A 60 -19.92 -5.79 -20.36
N GLU A 61 -19.81 -6.22 -19.11
CA GLU A 61 -20.47 -5.57 -17.97
C GLU A 61 -19.64 -4.38 -17.46
N ALA A 62 -18.32 -4.53 -17.34
CA ALA A 62 -17.42 -3.52 -16.79
C ALA A 62 -17.35 -2.23 -17.63
N CYS A 63 -17.55 -2.32 -18.94
CA CYS A 63 -17.55 -1.16 -19.84
C CYS A 63 -18.96 -0.59 -20.10
N SER A 64 -19.99 -1.11 -19.44
CA SER A 64 -21.35 -0.58 -19.57
C SER A 64 -21.47 0.78 -18.87
N ILE A 65 -21.65 1.85 -19.66
CA ILE A 65 -21.75 3.22 -19.14
C ILE A 65 -23.13 3.47 -18.51
N GLY A 66 -24.17 2.77 -18.98
CA GLY A 66 -25.53 2.88 -18.46
C GLY A 66 -26.01 4.33 -18.34
N ASP A 67 -26.40 4.74 -17.13
CA ASP A 67 -26.85 6.08 -16.78
C ASP A 67 -25.72 7.01 -16.27
N GLY A 68 -24.47 6.57 -16.33
CA GLY A 68 -23.29 7.32 -15.87
C GLY A 68 -23.10 7.32 -14.34
N LYS A 69 -24.00 6.76 -13.54
CA LYS A 69 -23.84 6.68 -12.07
C LYS A 69 -22.57 5.92 -11.65
N PRO A 70 -22.14 4.82 -12.29
CA PRO A 70 -20.92 4.12 -11.91
C PRO A 70 -19.68 5.00 -12.01
N PHE A 71 -19.64 5.91 -12.99
CA PHE A 71 -18.54 6.87 -13.14
C PHE A 71 -18.50 7.83 -11.94
N VAL A 72 -19.63 8.44 -11.60
CA VAL A 72 -19.72 9.40 -10.49
C VAL A 72 -19.42 8.73 -9.14
N MET A 73 -19.85 7.49 -8.95
CA MET A 73 -19.61 6.77 -7.69
C MET A 73 -18.15 6.31 -7.54
N ASN A 74 -17.55 5.78 -8.61
CA ASN A 74 -16.28 5.04 -8.49
C ASN A 74 -15.06 5.82 -9.00
N LEU A 75 -15.23 6.74 -9.95
CA LEU A 75 -14.11 7.37 -10.66
C LEU A 75 -13.95 8.87 -10.38
N GLN A 76 -14.88 9.50 -9.65
CA GLN A 76 -14.86 10.95 -9.40
C GLN A 76 -13.58 11.44 -8.70
N ASN A 77 -13.07 10.67 -7.73
CA ASN A 77 -11.83 11.02 -7.03
C ASN A 77 -10.62 11.03 -7.99
N LEU A 78 -10.54 10.02 -8.86
CA LEU A 78 -9.48 9.92 -9.86
C LEU A 78 -9.60 11.05 -10.90
N TYR A 79 -10.83 11.34 -11.35
CA TYR A 79 -11.10 12.46 -12.26
C TYR A 79 -10.62 13.79 -11.66
N MET A 80 -10.97 14.07 -10.40
CA MET A 80 -10.53 15.28 -9.70
C MET A 80 -9.00 15.34 -9.54
N ALA A 81 -8.34 14.22 -9.25
CA ALA A 81 -6.88 14.18 -9.11
C ALA A 81 -6.19 14.48 -10.45
N VAL A 82 -6.63 13.83 -11.53
CA VAL A 82 -6.06 14.02 -12.89
C VAL A 82 -6.29 15.44 -13.39
N THR A 83 -7.50 15.97 -13.26
CA THR A 83 -7.80 17.35 -13.69
C THR A 83 -7.01 18.40 -12.90
N LYS A 84 -6.84 18.21 -11.58
CA LYS A 84 -5.96 19.09 -10.77
C LYS A 84 -4.50 19.03 -11.22
N GLN A 85 -4.01 17.86 -11.63
CA GLN A 85 -2.66 17.69 -12.14
C GLN A 85 -2.48 18.38 -13.50
N GLU A 86 -3.44 18.20 -14.41
CA GLU A 86 -3.42 18.83 -15.75
C GLU A 86 -3.40 20.37 -15.66
N VAL A 87 -4.21 20.96 -14.77
CA VAL A 87 -4.24 22.42 -14.54
C VAL A 87 -2.90 22.92 -13.99
N GLN A 88 -2.29 22.21 -13.04
CA GLN A 88 -0.99 22.58 -12.49
C GLN A 88 0.13 22.54 -13.54
N VAL A 89 0.15 21.49 -14.38
CA VAL A 89 1.13 21.37 -15.47
C VAL A 89 0.92 22.50 -16.50
N GLY A 90 -0.34 22.83 -16.84
CA GLY A 90 -0.66 23.91 -17.76
C GLY A 90 -0.23 25.30 -17.25
N GLN A 91 -0.44 25.60 -15.97
CA GLN A 91 -0.01 26.87 -15.37
C GLN A 91 1.51 27.00 -15.30
N LYS A 92 2.23 25.91 -15.00
CA LYS A 92 3.70 25.92 -14.95
C LYS A 92 4.33 26.22 -16.31
N HIS A 93 3.64 25.91 -17.41
CA HIS A 93 4.12 26.19 -18.77
C HIS A 93 3.73 27.59 -19.29
N GLN A 94 2.73 28.26 -18.70
CA GLN A 94 2.26 29.58 -19.16
C GLN A 94 2.94 30.75 -18.42
N GLY A 95 3.64 30.49 -17.32
CA GLY A 95 4.39 31.50 -16.55
C GLY A 95 5.77 31.89 -17.13
N THR A 96 6.06 31.56 -18.37
CA THR A 96 7.33 31.88 -19.04
C THR A 96 7.07 32.68 -20.31
N GLY A 97 6.72 33.95 -20.15
CA GLY A 97 6.62 34.95 -21.22
C GLY A 97 7.13 36.30 -20.70
N ASP A 98 8.36 36.63 -21.08
CA ASP A 98 9.22 37.73 -20.60
C ASP A 98 9.12 39.00 -21.50
N PRO A 99 9.64 40.19 -21.10
CA PRO A 99 10.88 40.63 -21.78
C PRO A 99 11.88 41.49 -20.95
N GLN A 100 13.17 41.13 -21.11
CA GLN A 100 14.42 41.95 -21.01
C GLN A 100 14.85 42.37 -19.59
N THR A 101 16.06 42.02 -19.09
CA THR A 101 17.35 42.62 -19.48
C THR A 101 18.54 41.78 -18.95
N SER A 102 19.51 41.49 -19.83
CA SER A 102 20.97 41.22 -19.64
C SER A 102 21.52 40.61 -18.34
N ASN A 103 22.17 39.44 -18.44
CA ASN A 103 23.65 39.35 -18.42
C ASN A 103 24.20 37.93 -18.70
N SER A 104 25.39 37.94 -19.30
CA SER A 104 26.23 36.86 -19.85
C SER A 104 26.77 35.84 -18.82
N ALA A 105 26.79 34.54 -19.15
CA ALA A 105 28.01 33.70 -19.35
C ALA A 105 27.78 32.17 -19.19
N SER A 106 27.75 31.44 -20.33
CA SER A 106 28.36 30.11 -20.66
C SER A 106 28.13 28.81 -19.83
N PRO A 107 28.47 27.60 -20.37
CA PRO A 107 27.54 26.46 -20.42
C PRO A 107 28.05 25.19 -19.69
N GLN A 108 27.19 24.20 -19.44
CA GLN A 108 27.41 22.74 -19.59
C GLN A 108 26.34 21.98 -18.79
N GLY A 109 25.82 20.87 -19.34
CA GLY A 109 25.25 19.81 -18.50
C GLY A 109 23.92 19.24 -18.99
N ILE A 110 23.95 18.51 -20.10
CA ILE A 110 22.94 17.49 -20.38
C ILE A 110 23.08 16.41 -19.30
N HIS A 111 22.16 16.35 -18.33
CA HIS A 111 21.80 15.08 -17.70
C HIS A 111 20.43 15.19 -17.04
N SER A 112 19.43 14.69 -17.75
CA SER A 112 18.10 14.40 -17.24
C SER A 112 18.19 13.30 -16.19
N GLN A 113 18.40 13.66 -14.92
CA GLN A 113 18.35 12.69 -13.83
C GLN A 113 16.95 12.68 -13.23
N CYS A 114 16.11 11.82 -13.82
CA CYS A 114 14.94 11.27 -13.18
C CYS A 114 15.42 10.32 -12.08
N VAL A 115 15.59 10.82 -10.85
CA VAL A 115 15.71 10.00 -9.65
C VAL A 115 15.05 10.79 -8.51
N ASN A 116 13.86 10.35 -8.10
CA ASN A 116 13.45 10.49 -6.71
C ASN A 116 13.03 9.10 -6.26
N GLN A 117 14.02 8.34 -5.78
CA GLN A 117 13.83 7.20 -4.90
C GLN A 117 13.54 7.73 -3.47
N PRO A 118 12.83 6.95 -2.64
CA PRO A 118 12.27 7.40 -1.39
C PRO A 118 13.35 7.59 -0.32
N GLU A 119 13.26 8.69 0.44
CA GLU A 119 14.18 9.01 1.53
C GLU A 119 14.13 7.95 2.63
N GLN A 120 15.21 7.19 2.72
CA GLN A 120 15.53 6.30 3.82
C GLN A 120 16.02 7.13 5.02
N LEU A 121 15.14 7.39 5.99
CA LEU A 121 15.51 7.98 7.27
C LEU A 121 16.06 6.87 8.19
N VAL A 122 17.38 6.85 8.42
CA VAL A 122 18.00 6.05 9.48
C VAL A 122 18.67 6.96 10.50
N SER A 123 18.43 6.59 11.75
CA SER A 123 19.24 6.83 12.94
C SER A 123 19.04 8.14 13.71
N SER A 124 18.36 8.02 14.85
CA SER A 124 19.04 8.19 16.14
C SER A 124 18.17 7.60 17.27
N ALA A 125 18.73 6.65 18.00
CA ALA A 125 18.14 6.13 19.23
C ALA A 125 18.34 7.11 20.40
N PRO A 126 17.38 7.13 21.35
CA PRO A 126 17.75 7.21 22.75
C PRO A 126 17.08 6.10 23.58
N THR A 127 17.84 5.66 24.58
CA THR A 127 17.56 4.67 25.62
C THR A 127 16.21 4.85 26.34
N LEU A 128 15.54 3.70 26.52
CA LEU A 128 14.68 3.27 27.65
C LEU A 128 13.77 4.32 28.30
N SER A 129 12.46 4.18 28.06
CA SER A 129 11.42 4.34 29.09
C SER A 129 10.12 3.66 28.64
N VAL A 130 9.68 2.68 29.42
CA VAL A 130 8.36 2.02 29.34
C VAL A 130 7.26 3.04 29.69
N PRO A 131 6.12 3.05 28.98
CA PRO A 131 4.88 3.58 29.53
C PRO A 131 3.83 2.47 29.68
N GLU A 132 3.34 2.30 30.90
CA GLU A 132 2.17 1.49 31.22
C GLU A 132 0.86 2.11 30.69
N LYS A 133 -0.07 1.20 30.39
CA LYS A 133 -1.53 1.29 30.14
C LYS A 133 -2.28 2.55 30.59
N GLU A 134 -3.27 2.91 29.76
CA GLU A 134 -4.54 3.50 30.21
C GLU A 134 -5.72 2.63 29.73
N SER A 135 -6.51 2.10 30.68
CA SER A 135 -7.83 1.52 30.43
C SER A 135 -8.84 2.22 31.34
N THR A 136 -9.92 2.70 30.73
CA THR A 136 -11.09 3.33 31.33
C THR A 136 -11.67 2.59 32.54
N GLY A 137 -12.09 3.35 33.56
CA GLY A 137 -13.29 3.01 34.37
C GLY A 137 -13.10 2.79 35.88
N THR A 138 -13.16 3.88 36.63
CA THR A 138 -13.88 4.08 37.91
C THR A 138 -14.11 2.90 38.88
N SER A 139 -13.40 2.90 40.02
CA SER A 139 -13.92 2.84 41.42
C SER A 139 -12.87 2.25 42.38
N GLY A 140 -12.65 2.89 43.53
CA GLY A 140 -11.84 2.38 44.65
C GLY A 140 -12.72 1.90 45.83
N PRO A 141 -12.17 1.66 47.05
CA PRO A 141 -10.75 1.70 47.44
C PRO A 141 -10.26 0.58 48.42
N LEU A 142 -8.93 0.56 48.65
CA LEU A 142 -8.18 0.17 49.87
C LEU A 142 -8.20 -1.29 50.41
N GLN A 143 -7.09 -2.04 50.25
CA GLN A 143 -6.32 -2.62 51.38
C GLN A 143 -4.96 -3.28 50.99
N ARG A 144 -4.04 -3.22 51.95
CA ARG A 144 -2.57 -3.47 52.00
C ARG A 144 -2.10 -4.91 51.64
N PRO A 145 -0.82 -5.13 51.22
CA PRO A 145 -0.31 -6.41 50.74
C PRO A 145 0.25 -7.31 51.85
N GLN A 146 0.02 -8.62 51.76
CA GLN A 146 0.66 -9.65 52.60
C GLN A 146 1.11 -10.84 51.74
N LEU A 147 2.43 -11.00 51.65
CA LEU A 147 3.12 -12.19 51.16
C LEU A 147 2.97 -13.31 52.19
N SER A 148 2.49 -14.48 51.79
CA SER A 148 2.68 -15.72 52.56
C SER A 148 3.06 -16.87 51.64
N LYS A 149 4.13 -17.58 52.05
CA LYS A 149 4.82 -18.63 51.31
C LYS A 149 4.22 -20.01 51.61
N VAL A 150 4.33 -20.88 50.58
CA VAL A 150 4.46 -22.35 50.61
C VAL A 150 3.22 -23.20 50.95
N LYS A 151 2.75 -23.96 49.96
CA LYS A 151 2.65 -25.43 50.04
C LYS A 151 2.48 -26.08 48.65
N ARG A 152 3.48 -26.85 48.20
CA ARG A 152 3.36 -27.82 47.07
C ARG A 152 2.40 -28.95 47.47
N LYS A 153 1.42 -29.33 46.62
CA LYS A 153 0.97 -30.74 46.44
C LYS A 153 0.25 -30.98 45.08
N LYS A 154 0.91 -31.86 44.30
CA LYS A 154 0.46 -32.89 43.31
C LYS A 154 -0.35 -32.47 42.06
N PRO A 155 0.12 -32.83 40.83
CA PRO A 155 -0.72 -32.79 39.64
C PRO A 155 -1.66 -34.00 39.61
N ARG A 156 -2.94 -33.78 39.31
CA ARG A 156 -3.89 -34.84 38.93
C ARG A 156 -4.45 -34.52 37.56
N GLY A 157 -4.10 -35.37 36.59
CA GLY A 157 -4.88 -35.74 35.41
C GLY A 157 -5.17 -34.66 34.37
N LEU A 158 -4.49 -34.74 33.23
CA LEU A 158 -5.13 -34.39 31.96
C LEU A 158 -6.26 -35.39 31.71
N PHE A 159 -7.35 -34.91 31.09
CA PHE A 159 -8.62 -35.59 30.78
C PHE A 159 -9.68 -35.56 31.88
N SER A 160 -10.61 -34.62 31.74
CA SER A 160 -12.06 -34.78 31.97
C SER A 160 -12.78 -33.84 31.02
#